data_AF-A0A075HLV2-F1
#
_entry.id   AF-A0A075HLV2-F1
#
_cell.length_a   1.000
_cell.length_b   1.000
_cell.length_c   1.000
_cell.angle_alpha   90.00
_cell.angle_beta   90.00
_cell.angle_gamma   90.00
#
_symmetry.space_group_name_H-M   'P 1'
#
loop_
_entity.id
_entity.type
_entity.pdbx_description
1 polymer ?
#
loop_
_entity_poly.entity_id
_entity_poly.type
_entity_poly.pdbx_seq_one_letter_code
_entity_poly.pdbx_strand_id
1 'polypeptide(L)' 'MIILMALIWFVITLPLPWVVTGDVGQDQLATILPIIGFISIPFVVLGIAWTLKPELTT' A
#
# COMPACT_ATOMS: atom_id res chain seq x y z
N MET A 1 -5.06 9.22 -11.69
CA MET A 1 -3.92 8.26 -11.71
C MET A 1 -3.53 7.75 -10.33
N ILE A 2 -3.48 8.61 -9.30
CA ILE A 2 -3.01 8.25 -7.95
C ILE A 2 -3.79 7.06 -7.34
N ILE A 3 -5.12 7.06 -7.45
CA ILE A 3 -5.97 5.97 -6.95
C ILE A 3 -5.63 4.63 -7.62
N LEU A 4 -5.40 4.64 -8.94
CA LEU A 4 -5.03 3.44 -9.68
C LEU A 4 -3.66 2.91 -9.23
N MET A 5 -2.69 3.80 -9.00
CA MET A 5 -1.36 3.42 -8.49
C MET A 5 -1.44 2.85 -7.08
N ALA A 6 -2.26 3.42 -6.20
CA ALA A 6 -2.50 2.90 -4.87
C ALA A 6 -3.15 1.50 -4.91
N LEU A 7 -4.16 1.31 -5.76
CA LEU A 7 -4.80 0.00 -5.94
C LEU A 7 -3.81 -1.05 -6.43
N ILE A 8 -3.01 -0.73 -7.45
CA ILE A 8 -1.97 -1.64 -7.97
C ILE A 8 -0.97 -1.99 -6.87
N TRP A 9 -0.53 -1.00 -6.09
CA TRP A 9 0.38 -1.23 -4.96
C TRP A 9 -0.19 -2.22 -3.94
N PHE A 10 -1.42 -2.01 -3.45
CA PHE A 10 -2.03 -2.90 -2.46
C PHE A 10 -2.33 -4.29 -3.02
N VAL A 11 -2.86 -4.37 -4.25
CA VAL A 11 -3.20 -5.64 -4.90
C VAL A 11 -1.96 -6.49 -5.16
N ILE A 12 -0.81 -5.88 -5.46
CA ILE A 12 0.44 -6.62 -5.68
C ILE A 12 1.10 -6.96 -4.35
N THR A 13 1.30 -5.97 -3.47
CA THR A 13 2.18 -6.14 -2.30
C THR A 13 1.53 -6.87 -1.14
N LEU A 14 0.22 -6.71 -0.94
CA LEU A 14 -0.48 -7.36 0.16
C LEU A 14 -0.49 -8.90 0.02
N PRO A 15 -0.88 -9.51 -1.11
CA PRO A 15 -0.83 -10.97 -1.24
C PRO A 15 0.59 -11.52 -1.45
N LEU A 16 1.57 -10.69 -1.81
CA LEU A 16 2.92 -11.13 -2.18
C LEU A 16 3.59 -12.07 -1.16
N PRO A 17 3.55 -11.80 0.17
CA PRO A 17 4.17 -12.70 1.15
C PRO A 17 3.60 -14.12 1.05
N TRP A 18 2.28 -14.24 0.95
CA TRP A 18 1.59 -15.53 0.84
C TRP A 18 1.79 -16.20 -0.52
N VAL A 19 1.86 -15.42 -1.60
CA VAL A 19 2.10 -15.97 -2.95
C VAL A 19 3.52 -16.52 -3.08
N VAL A 20 4.52 -15.87 -2.47
CA VAL A 20 5.93 -16.26 -2.61
C VAL A 20 6.33 -17.32 -1.58
N THR A 21 5.87 -17.19 -0.34
CA THR A 21 6.32 -18.05 0.76
C THR A 21 5.30 -19.10 1.19
N GLY A 22 4.05 -19.00 0.71
CA GLY A 22 2.95 -19.88 1.11
C GLY A 22 2.43 -19.53 2.50
N ASP A 23 2.82 -20.32 3.49
CA ASP A 23 2.43 -20.10 4.89
C ASP A 23 3.39 -19.09 5.55
N VAL A 24 2.91 -17.87 5.74
CA VAL A 24 3.73 -16.78 6.29
C VAL A 24 3.68 -16.84 7.81
N GLY A 25 4.83 -17.06 8.45
CA GLY A 25 4.95 -17.06 9.90
C GLY A 25 4.52 -15.73 10.54
N GLN A 26 3.99 -15.78 11.76
CA GLN A 26 3.51 -14.60 12.49
C GLN A 26 4.60 -13.53 12.68
N ASP A 27 5.84 -13.94 12.97
CA ASP A 27 6.97 -13.00 13.13
C ASP A 27 7.29 -12.25 11.84
N GLN A 28 7.20 -12.94 10.70
CA GLN A 28 7.39 -12.36 9.38
C GLN A 28 6.23 -11.41 9.02
N LEU A 29 4.99 -11.77 9.34
CA LEU A 29 3.83 -10.89 9.16
C LEU A 29 3.93 -9.63 10.02
N ALA A 30 4.35 -9.77 11.28
CA ALA A 30 4.56 -8.66 12.21
C ALA A 30 5.65 -7.68 11.72
N THR A 31 6.54 -8.13 10.84
CA THR A 31 7.56 -7.28 10.21
C THR A 31 7.06 -6.68 8.89
N ILE A 32 6.47 -7.49 8.02
CA ILE A 32 6.11 -7.10 6.65
C ILE A 32 4.86 -6.23 6.59
N LEU A 33 3.82 -6.53 7.37
CA LEU A 33 2.57 -5.77 7.32
C LEU A 33 2.76 -4.30 7.71
N PRO A 34 3.53 -3.97 8.78
CA PRO A 34 3.85 -2.57 9.07
C PRO A 34 4.61 -1.89 7.94
N ILE A 35 5.58 -2.55 7.30
CA ILE A 35 6.35 -1.96 6.19
C ILE A 35 5.43 -1.60 5.02
N ILE A 36 4.54 -2.52 4.61
CA ILE A 36 3.54 -2.27 3.57
C ILE A 36 2.65 -1.10 3.98
N GLY A 37 2.18 -1.06 5.23
CA GLY A 37 1.39 0.04 5.78
C GLY A 37 2.11 1.40 5.71
N PHE A 38 3.37 1.46 6.16
CA PHE A 38 4.17 2.70 6.15
C PHE A 38 4.44 3.21 4.74
N ILE A 39 4.81 2.33 3.81
CA ILE A 39 5.03 2.71 2.41
C ILE A 39 3.71 3.16 1.76
N SER A 40 2.57 2.71 2.26
CA SER A 40 1.25 3.11 1.75
C SER A 40 0.82 4.52 2.17
N ILE A 41 1.42 5.11 3.19
CA ILE A 41 1.01 6.42 3.75
C ILE A 41 0.99 7.53 2.68
N PRO A 42 2.04 7.74 1.87
CA PRO A 42 2.05 8.78 0.84
C PRO A 42 0.90 8.61 -0.16
N PHE A 43 0.56 7.38 -0.55
CA PHE A 43 -0.52 7.12 -1.51
C PHE A 43 -1.89 7.47 -0.94
N VAL A 44 -2.12 7.14 0.34
CA VAL A 44 -3.37 7.48 1.04
C VAL A 44 -3.48 9.00 1.21
N VAL A 45 -2.39 9.66 1.66
CA VAL A 45 -2.34 11.12 1.81
C VAL A 45 -2.59 11.81 0.47
N LEU A 46 -1.96 11.34 -0.61
CA LEU A 46 -2.18 11.87 -1.95
C LEU A 46 -3.60 11.60 -2.47
N GLY A 47 -4.20 10.46 -2.15
CA GLY A 47 -5.61 10.18 -2.48
C GLY A 47 -6.58 11.14 -1.78
N ILE A 48 -6.35 11.42 -0.50
CA ILE A 48 -7.12 12.41 0.27
C ILE A 48 -6.90 13.81 -0.32
N ALA A 49 -5.64 14.22 -0.51
CA ALA A 49 -5.29 15.53 -1.04
C ALA A 49 -5.85 15.73 -2.45
N TRP A 50 -5.84 14.71 -3.31
CA TRP A 50 -6.44 14.77 -4.64
C TRP A 50 -7.96 14.94 -4.59
N THR A 51 -8.62 14.35 -3.59
CA THR A 51 -10.08 14.48 -3.41
C THR A 51 -10.47 15.85 -2.87
N LEU A 52 -9.67 16.40 -1.95
CA LEU A 52 -9.98 17.67 -1.28
C LEU A 52 -9.46 18.91 -2.00
N LYS A 53 -8.27 18.82 -2.60
CA LYS A 53 -7.56 19.94 -3.23
C LYS A 53 -6.68 19.43 -4.39
N PRO A 54 -7.29 18.99 -5.50
CA PRO A 54 -6.60 18.30 -6.60
C PRO A 54 -5.42 19.08 -7.18
N GLU A 55 -5.46 20.41 -7.17
CA GLU A 55 -4.42 21.29 -7.67
C GLU A 55 -3.08 21.22 -6.92
N LEU A 56 -3.04 20.61 -5.72
CA LEU A 56 -1.80 20.33 -4.99
C LEU A 56 -1.18 18.97 -5.33
N THR A 57 -1.83 18.18 -6.18
CA THR A 57 -1.50 16.76 -6.40
C THR A 57 -1.41 16.34 -7.87
N THR A 58 -1.63 17.27 -8.80
CA THR A 58 -1.31 17.15 -10.23
C THR A 58 0.15 17.48 -10.48
#